data_AF-A0A925TDH0-F1
#
_entry.id   AF-A0A925TDH0-F1
#
_cell.length_a   1.000
_cell.length_b   1.000
_cell.length_c   1.000
_cell.angle_alpha   90.00
_cell.angle_beta   90.00
_cell.angle_gamma   90.00
#
_symmetry.space_group_name_H-M   'P 1'
#
loop_
_entity.id
_entity.type
_entity.pdbx_description
1 polymer ?
#
loop_
_entity_poly.entity_id
_entity_poly.type
_entity_poly.pdbx_seq_one_letter_code
_entity_poly.pdbx_strand_id
1 'polypeptide(L)'
;MQKSGTKTDTSQAQTRVRVFAQDNRMWHQVQSEAQPIRYAIGSGRIGRSYLVRKGVHLFQSPVTFYEGPKHWALSPGYEKDEHPDFFRQITPECLFCHTSARGAEPVPIGCARCHGDGQAHAANPSEGNIVNPAKLNDRARDSVCEQCHLGGEIRIALPGKSTQDFKPGMLLEEVVATFVNEGRTGGSITGHVEQLAASRCRDEAGARLSCGACHNPHPTHSEKSVNQRCQQCHARPSKASHDNFATDCVSCHMPRLPAIGVPHSATTSHLIERAPRLDGDVAAVKQLDAWPRDGSKRSSALAKRNLGLANHAIGQRDANVQLLGRAFALLSETQKEFSADSDVLSALGLMLLQKSVPGAALRLFSEAARLEPKFGRHHLNRAIALLATGNTREAEAELEKAIALEPSLREAYVVLAGIYHQRGRVKDSRRVLESWNLFFR
;
A
#
# COMPACT_ATOMS: atom_id res chain seq x y z
N MET A 1 3.47 -27.09 -34.73
CA MET A 1 4.36 -26.03 -35.24
C MET A 1 3.57 -24.75 -35.47
N GLN A 2 3.63 -23.79 -34.54
CA GLN A 2 3.66 -22.35 -34.82
C GLN A 2 3.95 -21.63 -33.49
N LYS A 3 5.16 -21.08 -33.39
CA LYS A 3 5.59 -20.20 -32.31
C LYS A 3 4.96 -18.82 -32.54
N SER A 4 3.98 -18.40 -31.75
CA SER A 4 3.60 -16.99 -31.66
C SER A 4 4.29 -16.36 -30.45
N GLY A 5 5.55 -15.97 -30.63
CA GLY A 5 6.21 -15.05 -29.70
C GLY A 5 5.71 -13.64 -29.99
N THR A 6 4.77 -13.14 -29.19
CA THR A 6 4.47 -11.71 -29.15
C THR A 6 5.70 -10.99 -28.61
N LYS A 7 6.45 -10.34 -29.51
CA LYS A 7 7.47 -9.36 -29.15
C LYS A 7 6.74 -8.09 -28.73
N THR A 8 6.80 -7.73 -27.46
CA THR A 8 6.36 -6.42 -27.00
C THR A 8 7.57 -5.51 -26.89
N ASP A 9 7.60 -4.48 -27.73
CA ASP A 9 8.57 -3.39 -27.64
C ASP A 9 7.92 -2.29 -26.80
N THR A 10 8.12 -2.32 -25.49
CA THR A 10 7.65 -1.26 -24.59
C THR A 10 8.61 -0.08 -24.72
N SER A 11 8.25 0.91 -25.53
CA SER A 11 9.08 2.04 -25.98
C SER A 11 9.53 3.04 -24.89
N GLN A 12 9.55 2.64 -23.61
CA GLN A 12 10.01 3.47 -22.49
C GLN A 12 11.20 2.87 -21.73
N ALA A 13 11.51 1.58 -21.91
CA ALA A 13 12.67 0.93 -21.28
C ALA A 13 13.52 0.24 -22.36
N GLN A 14 14.84 0.35 -22.28
CA GLN A 14 15.77 -0.35 -23.18
C GLN A 14 15.77 -1.88 -22.98
N THR A 15 14.96 -2.37 -22.04
CA THR A 15 14.89 -3.76 -21.62
C THR A 15 13.75 -4.48 -22.32
N ARG A 16 14.09 -5.50 -23.12
CA ARG A 16 13.08 -6.36 -23.76
C ARG A 16 12.55 -7.37 -22.76
N VAL A 17 11.21 -7.40 -22.64
CA VAL A 17 10.50 -8.42 -21.88
C VAL A 17 9.75 -9.35 -22.83
N ARG A 18 9.97 -10.65 -22.70
CA ARG A 18 9.29 -11.68 -23.49
C ARG A 18 8.31 -12.45 -22.61
N VAL A 19 7.06 -12.48 -23.01
CA VAL A 19 6.02 -13.32 -22.38
C VAL A 19 5.79 -14.55 -23.25
N PHE A 20 5.81 -15.74 -22.66
CA PHE A 20 5.57 -17.00 -23.39
C PHE A 20 4.96 -18.06 -22.48
N ALA A 21 4.36 -19.08 -23.08
CA ALA A 21 3.87 -20.25 -22.37
C ALA A 21 4.81 -21.43 -22.58
N GLN A 22 5.13 -22.15 -21.50
CA GLN A 22 5.91 -23.39 -21.51
C GLN A 22 5.48 -24.26 -20.31
N ASP A 23 5.35 -25.57 -20.51
CA ASP A 23 4.97 -26.54 -19.46
C ASP A 23 3.67 -26.16 -18.74
N ASN A 24 2.68 -25.70 -19.52
CA ASN A 24 1.38 -25.20 -19.04
C ASN A 24 1.48 -24.05 -18.01
N ARG A 25 2.58 -23.29 -18.05
CA ARG A 25 2.81 -22.09 -17.23
C ARG A 25 3.15 -20.89 -18.10
N MET A 26 2.78 -19.72 -17.63
CA MET A 26 3.21 -18.45 -18.22
C MET A 26 4.60 -18.10 -17.68
N TRP A 27 5.47 -17.62 -18.54
CA TRP A 27 6.83 -17.22 -18.24
C TRP A 27 7.08 -15.80 -18.72
N HIS A 28 7.71 -15.01 -17.86
CA HIS A 28 8.15 -13.67 -18.20
C HIS A 28 9.67 -13.67 -18.17
N GLN A 29 10.28 -13.31 -19.30
CA GLN A 29 11.72 -13.23 -19.45
C GLN A 29 12.15 -11.78 -19.60
N VAL A 30 13.04 -11.34 -18.71
CA VAL A 30 13.68 -10.02 -18.74
C VAL A 30 15.13 -10.25 -19.13
N GLN A 31 15.57 -9.66 -20.23
CA GLN A 31 16.90 -9.93 -20.80
C GLN A 31 17.13 -11.45 -21.00
N SER A 32 18.11 -12.06 -20.32
CA SER A 32 18.40 -13.49 -20.39
C SER A 32 17.65 -14.34 -19.35
N GLU A 33 17.05 -13.73 -18.32
CA GLU A 33 16.47 -14.45 -17.19
C GLU A 33 14.97 -14.67 -17.38
N ALA A 34 14.54 -15.93 -17.35
CA ALA A 34 13.13 -16.31 -17.47
C ALA A 34 12.59 -16.80 -16.13
N GLN A 35 11.49 -16.19 -15.67
CA GLN A 35 10.85 -16.54 -14.41
C GLN A 35 9.44 -17.10 -14.66
N PRO A 36 9.06 -18.22 -14.01
CA PRO A 36 7.72 -18.76 -14.12
C PRO A 36 6.76 -17.90 -13.30
N ILE A 37 5.69 -17.44 -13.94
CA ILE A 37 4.63 -16.72 -13.26
C ILE A 37 3.86 -17.69 -12.38
N ARG A 38 3.71 -17.30 -11.11
CA ARG A 38 3.06 -18.13 -10.10
C ARG A 38 1.69 -17.59 -9.71
N TYR A 39 1.52 -16.27 -9.65
CA TYR A 39 0.26 -15.63 -9.26
C TYR A 39 -0.10 -14.48 -10.19
N ALA A 40 -1.40 -14.20 -10.28
CA ALA A 40 -1.93 -12.96 -10.82
C ALA A 40 -2.62 -12.20 -9.69
N ILE A 41 -2.45 -10.88 -9.66
CA ILE A 41 -3.01 -10.01 -8.63
C ILE A 41 -3.83 -8.87 -9.24
N GLY A 42 -4.68 -8.26 -8.41
CA GLY A 42 -5.66 -7.24 -8.82
C GLY A 42 -7.03 -7.85 -9.15
N SER A 43 -7.99 -6.98 -9.45
CA SER A 43 -9.37 -7.37 -9.78
C SER A 43 -9.54 -7.90 -11.21
N GLY A 44 -8.52 -7.77 -12.06
CA GLY A 44 -8.57 -8.14 -13.47
C GLY A 44 -9.50 -7.29 -14.33
N ARG A 45 -10.07 -6.20 -13.81
CA ARG A 45 -10.96 -5.30 -14.59
C ARG A 45 -10.21 -4.25 -15.40
N ILE A 46 -9.12 -3.71 -14.84
CA ILE A 46 -8.28 -2.69 -15.48
C ILE A 46 -7.04 -3.35 -16.09
N GLY A 47 -6.40 -4.22 -15.31
CA GLY A 47 -5.26 -5.02 -15.73
C GLY A 47 -4.99 -6.15 -14.75
N ARG A 48 -4.10 -7.05 -15.15
CA ARG A 48 -3.61 -8.18 -14.35
C ARG A 48 -2.10 -8.04 -14.22
N SER A 49 -1.63 -7.79 -13.00
CA SER A 49 -0.21 -7.83 -12.68
C SER A 49 0.17 -9.22 -12.22
N TYR A 50 1.42 -9.60 -12.42
CA TYR A 50 1.87 -10.98 -12.23
C TYR A 50 3.01 -11.04 -11.22
N LEU A 51 3.03 -12.11 -10.42
CA LEU A 51 4.04 -12.33 -9.39
C LEU A 51 4.84 -13.59 -9.66
N VAL A 52 6.13 -13.50 -9.35
CA VAL A 52 7.06 -14.64 -9.29
C VAL A 52 7.41 -14.92 -7.84
N ARG A 53 7.82 -16.16 -7.55
CA ARG A 53 8.24 -16.59 -6.21
C ARG A 53 9.73 -16.86 -6.24
N LYS A 54 10.50 -16.18 -5.40
CA LYS A 54 11.94 -16.44 -5.17
C LYS A 54 12.13 -16.75 -3.68
N GLY A 55 12.37 -18.02 -3.37
CA GLY A 55 12.33 -18.52 -2.00
C GLY A 55 10.96 -18.30 -1.33
N VAL A 56 10.96 -17.68 -0.15
CA VAL A 56 9.74 -17.35 0.61
C VAL A 56 9.09 -16.03 0.16
N HIS A 57 9.77 -15.25 -0.69
CA HIS A 57 9.33 -13.91 -1.08
C HIS A 57 8.63 -13.91 -2.44
N LEU A 58 7.79 -12.90 -2.65
CA LEU A 58 7.09 -12.64 -3.90
C LEU A 58 7.63 -11.36 -4.53
N PHE A 59 7.77 -11.36 -5.85
CA PHE A 59 8.23 -10.20 -6.61
C PHE A 59 7.28 -9.92 -7.75
N GLN A 60 7.02 -8.64 -8.00
CA GLN A 60 6.22 -8.20 -9.13
C GLN A 60 7.00 -8.38 -10.43
N SER A 61 6.33 -8.91 -11.45
CA SER A 61 6.85 -8.90 -12.80
C SER A 61 6.86 -7.48 -13.35
N PRO A 62 7.89 -7.07 -14.12
CA PRO A 62 7.95 -5.72 -14.68
C PRO A 62 6.88 -5.42 -15.74
N VAL A 63 6.07 -6.39 -16.15
CA VAL A 63 4.99 -6.20 -17.12
C VAL A 63 3.61 -6.63 -16.59
N THR A 64 2.60 -5.86 -16.96
CA THR A 64 1.18 -6.06 -16.66
C THR A 64 0.41 -6.15 -17.97
N PHE A 65 -0.61 -7.01 -18.01
CA PHE A 65 -1.56 -7.03 -19.12
C PHE A 65 -2.72 -6.09 -18.80
N TYR A 66 -2.93 -5.07 -19.62
CA TYR A 66 -4.00 -4.08 -19.44
C TYR A 66 -5.21 -4.43 -20.32
N GLU A 67 -6.38 -4.59 -19.71
CA GLU A 67 -7.60 -5.10 -20.36
C GLU A 67 -8.22 -4.10 -21.32
N GLY A 68 -8.26 -2.81 -20.93
CA GLY A 68 -8.83 -1.74 -21.76
C GLY A 68 -8.15 -1.65 -23.13
N PRO A 69 -6.83 -1.39 -23.18
CA PRO A 69 -6.09 -1.30 -24.43
C PRO A 69 -5.60 -2.66 -24.96
N LYS A 70 -5.89 -3.78 -24.27
CA LYS A 70 -5.54 -5.16 -24.64
C LYS A 70 -4.07 -5.36 -25.02
N HIS A 71 -3.15 -4.77 -24.28
CA HIS A 71 -1.71 -4.91 -24.53
C HIS A 71 -0.91 -5.03 -23.22
N TRP A 72 0.34 -5.46 -23.37
CA TRP A 72 1.32 -5.51 -22.30
C TRP A 72 2.05 -4.18 -22.20
N ALA A 73 2.12 -3.63 -20.99
CA ALA A 73 2.93 -2.46 -20.68
C ALA A 73 3.62 -2.65 -19.34
N LEU A 74 4.44 -1.68 -18.94
CA LEU A 74 5.13 -1.73 -17.65
C LEU A 74 4.12 -1.85 -16.51
N SER A 75 4.50 -2.70 -15.56
CA SER A 75 3.83 -2.84 -14.28
C SER A 75 3.83 -1.51 -13.52
N PRO A 76 2.77 -1.21 -12.75
CA PRO A 76 2.78 -0.08 -11.82
C PRO A 76 4.02 -0.10 -10.91
N GLY A 77 4.71 1.04 -10.83
CA GLY A 77 5.94 1.22 -10.05
C GLY A 77 7.26 1.03 -10.82
N TYR A 78 7.22 0.62 -12.09
CA TYR A 78 8.40 0.48 -12.97
C TYR A 78 8.57 1.65 -13.95
N GLU A 79 7.73 2.69 -13.86
CA GLU A 79 7.64 3.75 -14.89
C GLU A 79 8.92 4.59 -14.99
N LYS A 80 9.72 4.62 -13.92
CA LYS A 80 10.98 5.37 -13.84
C LYS A 80 12.21 4.46 -13.93
N ASP A 81 12.01 3.15 -14.10
CA ASP A 81 13.11 2.20 -14.13
C ASP A 81 13.67 2.09 -15.56
N GLU A 82 14.93 2.50 -15.74
CA GLU A 82 15.62 2.36 -17.03
C GLU A 82 15.86 0.88 -17.41
N HIS A 83 16.06 0.05 -16.38
CA HIS A 83 16.34 -1.39 -16.48
C HIS A 83 15.38 -2.19 -15.58
N PRO A 84 14.10 -2.29 -15.95
CA PRO A 84 13.10 -2.97 -15.13
C PRO A 84 13.39 -4.48 -15.04
N ASP A 85 13.39 -5.01 -13.81
CA ASP A 85 13.67 -6.42 -13.50
C ASP A 85 12.83 -6.89 -12.28
N PHE A 86 12.95 -8.15 -11.86
CA PHE A 86 12.20 -8.73 -10.73
C PHE A 86 12.69 -8.27 -9.34
N PHE A 87 13.03 -6.99 -9.18
CA PHE A 87 13.54 -6.42 -7.93
C PHE A 87 12.43 -5.90 -6.99
N ARG A 88 11.22 -5.65 -7.51
CA ARG A 88 10.12 -5.09 -6.72
C ARG A 88 9.43 -6.16 -5.88
N GLN A 89 9.88 -6.31 -4.64
CA GLN A 89 9.25 -7.24 -3.69
C GLN A 89 7.80 -6.82 -3.39
N ILE A 90 6.92 -7.80 -3.31
CA ILE A 90 5.56 -7.67 -2.82
C ILE A 90 5.49 -8.11 -1.37
N THR A 91 5.04 -7.21 -0.51
CA THR A 91 4.87 -7.44 0.92
C THR A 91 3.44 -7.87 1.25
N PRO A 92 3.17 -8.43 2.44
CA PRO A 92 1.81 -8.74 2.86
C PRO A 92 0.85 -7.54 2.80
N GLU A 93 1.34 -6.33 3.04
CA GLU A 93 0.56 -5.08 2.94
C GLU A 93 0.08 -4.83 1.51
N CYS A 94 0.90 -5.12 0.49
CA CYS A 94 0.46 -5.06 -0.90
C CYS A 94 -0.61 -6.11 -1.20
N LEU A 95 -0.44 -7.33 -0.70
CA LEU A 95 -1.38 -8.42 -0.94
C LEU A 95 -2.73 -8.17 -0.28
N PHE A 96 -2.76 -7.45 0.84
CA PHE A 96 -3.99 -7.13 1.57
C PHE A 96 -5.06 -6.52 0.66
N CYS A 97 -4.69 -5.53 -0.16
CA CYS A 97 -5.63 -4.88 -1.08
C CYS A 97 -5.72 -5.59 -2.44
N HIS A 98 -4.64 -6.23 -2.91
CA HIS A 98 -4.57 -6.74 -4.28
C HIS A 98 -4.97 -8.21 -4.44
N THR A 99 -5.31 -8.90 -3.34
CA THR A 99 -5.60 -10.34 -3.35
C THR A 99 -6.73 -10.70 -2.38
N SER A 100 -7.22 -11.93 -2.44
CA SER A 100 -7.87 -12.64 -1.34
C SER A 100 -6.98 -13.78 -0.88
N ALA A 101 -7.18 -14.23 0.36
CA ALA A 101 -6.47 -15.40 0.88
C ALA A 101 -7.22 -16.68 0.52
N ARG A 102 -6.52 -17.69 0.02
CA ARG A 102 -6.98 -19.09 -0.01
C ARG A 102 -5.91 -19.96 0.65
N GLY A 103 -6.02 -20.17 1.95
CA GLY A 103 -4.91 -20.71 2.75
C GLY A 103 -3.73 -19.74 2.75
N ALA A 104 -2.51 -20.24 2.51
CA ALA A 104 -1.29 -19.44 2.47
C ALA A 104 -1.01 -18.77 1.09
N GLU A 105 -1.87 -19.01 0.09
CA GLU A 105 -1.61 -18.56 -1.28
C GLU A 105 -2.48 -17.36 -1.66
N PRO A 106 -1.90 -16.32 -2.30
CA PRO A 106 -2.66 -15.19 -2.82
C PRO A 106 -3.49 -15.61 -4.04
N VAL A 107 -4.77 -15.26 -4.03
CA VAL A 107 -5.64 -15.36 -5.21
C VAL A 107 -6.18 -13.97 -5.56
N PRO A 108 -6.65 -13.73 -6.80
CA PRO A 108 -7.32 -12.47 -7.13
C PRO A 108 -8.45 -12.13 -6.14
N ILE A 109 -8.80 -10.84 -6.05
CA ILE A 109 -9.86 -10.37 -5.15
C ILE A 109 -11.17 -11.14 -5.46
N GLY A 110 -11.65 -11.93 -4.49
CA GLY A 110 -12.83 -12.77 -4.59
C GLY A 110 -13.81 -12.53 -3.44
N CYS A 111 -14.83 -13.39 -3.34
CA CYS A 111 -15.96 -13.22 -2.41
C CYS A 111 -15.52 -12.98 -0.97
N ALA A 112 -14.50 -13.71 -0.51
CA ALA A 112 -14.06 -13.68 0.87
C ALA A 112 -13.51 -12.32 1.33
N ARG A 113 -13.02 -11.50 0.40
CA ARG A 113 -12.52 -10.16 0.73
C ARG A 113 -13.64 -9.21 1.20
N CYS A 114 -14.87 -9.42 0.76
CA CYS A 114 -16.02 -8.58 1.14
C CYS A 114 -16.99 -9.29 2.10
N HIS A 115 -17.01 -10.63 2.06
CA HIS A 115 -17.99 -11.43 2.81
C HIS A 115 -17.38 -12.23 3.96
N GLY A 116 -16.05 -12.41 4.04
CA GLY A 116 -15.43 -13.30 5.03
C GLY A 116 -15.24 -14.73 4.53
N ASP A 117 -14.82 -15.62 5.43
CA ASP A 117 -14.42 -16.99 5.07
C ASP A 117 -15.63 -17.90 4.82
N GLY A 118 -15.96 -18.06 3.54
CA GLY A 118 -17.03 -18.97 3.09
C GLY A 118 -16.75 -20.45 3.37
N GLN A 119 -15.49 -20.89 3.47
CA GLN A 119 -15.18 -22.29 3.81
C GLN A 119 -15.44 -22.55 5.30
N ALA A 120 -14.98 -21.64 6.16
CA ALA A 120 -15.29 -21.71 7.58
C ALA A 120 -16.80 -21.64 7.83
N HIS A 121 -17.53 -20.80 7.09
CA HIS A 121 -18.98 -20.73 7.17
C HIS A 121 -19.65 -22.04 6.74
N ALA A 122 -19.23 -22.63 5.61
CA ALA A 122 -19.79 -23.90 5.14
C ALA A 122 -19.53 -25.05 6.12
N ALA A 123 -18.38 -25.04 6.81
CA ALA A 123 -18.03 -26.05 7.81
C ALA A 123 -18.76 -25.84 9.15
N ASN A 124 -18.88 -24.59 9.61
CA ASN A 124 -19.54 -24.24 10.88
C ASN A 124 -20.18 -22.83 10.80
N PRO A 125 -21.46 -22.72 10.41
CA PRO A 125 -22.11 -21.43 10.22
C PRO A 125 -22.17 -20.59 11.51
N SER A 126 -21.69 -19.35 11.46
CA SER A 126 -21.87 -18.35 12.52
C SER A 126 -21.97 -16.94 11.94
N GLU A 127 -22.35 -15.97 12.77
CA GLU A 127 -22.35 -14.54 12.36
C GLU A 127 -20.93 -13.99 12.12
N GLY A 128 -19.90 -14.63 12.67
CA GLY A 128 -18.52 -14.12 12.64
C GLY A 128 -17.65 -14.58 11.46
N ASN A 129 -18.11 -15.55 10.65
CA ASN A 129 -17.32 -16.11 9.55
C ASN A 129 -17.86 -15.78 8.16
N ILE A 130 -19.14 -15.40 8.00
CA ILE A 130 -19.62 -14.76 6.78
C ILE A 130 -20.56 -13.59 7.10
N VAL A 131 -20.41 -12.48 6.38
CA VAL A 131 -21.25 -11.29 6.53
C VAL A 131 -21.94 -10.93 5.23
N ASN A 132 -23.11 -10.31 5.36
CA ASN A 132 -23.74 -9.58 4.27
C ASN A 132 -23.51 -8.08 4.50
N PRO A 133 -22.66 -7.40 3.69
CA PRO A 133 -22.38 -5.97 3.86
C PRO A 133 -23.62 -5.08 3.87
N ALA A 134 -24.70 -5.47 3.19
CA ALA A 134 -25.95 -4.70 3.19
C ALA A 134 -26.70 -4.73 4.52
N LYS A 135 -26.39 -5.68 5.41
CA LYS A 135 -26.99 -5.80 6.75
C LYS A 135 -26.12 -5.19 7.85
N LEU A 136 -24.88 -4.78 7.53
CA LEU A 136 -23.99 -4.14 8.50
C LEU A 136 -24.49 -2.72 8.82
N ASN A 137 -24.14 -2.24 10.01
CA ASN A 137 -24.27 -0.82 10.31
C ASN A 137 -23.42 0.01 9.34
N ASP A 138 -23.74 1.30 9.23
CA ASP A 138 -23.14 2.15 8.20
C ASP A 138 -21.61 2.19 8.24
N ARG A 139 -21.01 2.26 9.44
CA ARG A 139 -19.55 2.35 9.60
C ARG A 139 -18.86 1.05 9.20
N ALA A 140 -19.33 -0.08 9.73
CA ALA A 140 -18.78 -1.40 9.39
C ALA A 140 -18.95 -1.74 7.91
N ARG A 141 -20.07 -1.31 7.29
CA ARG A 141 -20.29 -1.42 5.85
C ARG A 141 -19.24 -0.62 5.07
N ASP A 142 -18.99 0.63 5.46
CA ASP A 142 -18.01 1.48 4.80
C ASP A 142 -16.58 0.89 4.96
N SER A 143 -16.24 0.31 6.12
CA SER A 143 -14.95 -0.35 6.36
C SER A 143 -14.62 -1.49 5.37
N VAL A 144 -15.63 -2.20 4.86
CA VAL A 144 -15.44 -3.25 3.85
C VAL A 144 -14.84 -2.67 2.55
N CYS A 145 -15.28 -1.48 2.14
CA CYS A 145 -14.76 -0.81 0.95
C CYS A 145 -13.42 -0.11 1.25
N GLU A 146 -13.33 0.51 2.42
CA GLU A 146 -12.16 1.27 2.85
C GLU A 146 -10.90 0.41 2.91
N GLN A 147 -10.99 -0.88 3.22
CA GLN A 147 -9.82 -1.77 3.27
C GLN A 147 -8.91 -1.62 2.03
N CYS A 148 -9.48 -1.32 0.85
CA CYS A 148 -8.74 -1.02 -0.39
C CYS A 148 -8.89 0.41 -0.91
N HIS A 149 -10.05 1.04 -0.73
CA HIS A 149 -10.38 2.33 -1.37
C HIS A 149 -10.09 3.57 -0.51
N LEU A 150 -9.56 3.38 0.70
CA LEU A 150 -9.10 4.43 1.61
C LEU A 150 -7.58 4.31 1.80
N GLY A 151 -6.79 4.90 0.94
CA GLY A 151 -5.33 4.85 1.02
C GLY A 151 -4.79 5.67 2.17
N GLY A 152 -5.36 6.86 2.37
CA GLY A 152 -4.78 7.89 3.21
C GLY A 152 -3.39 8.33 2.76
N GLU A 153 -2.74 9.13 3.60
CA GLU A 153 -1.29 9.36 3.51
C GLU A 153 -0.52 8.15 4.02
N ILE A 154 -1.02 7.54 5.09
CA ILE A 154 -0.43 6.39 5.75
C ILE A 154 -1.45 5.65 6.62
N ARG A 155 -1.22 4.35 6.77
CA ARG A 155 -1.90 3.49 7.75
C ARG A 155 -0.89 2.99 8.77
N ILE A 156 -1.25 3.10 10.04
CA ILE A 156 -0.46 2.63 11.17
C ILE A 156 -1.21 1.47 11.81
N ALA A 157 -0.62 0.29 11.82
CA ALA A 157 -1.20 -0.84 12.53
C ALA A 157 -1.27 -0.55 14.04
N LEU A 158 -2.37 -0.98 14.68
CA LEU A 158 -2.47 -0.91 16.12
C LEU A 158 -1.47 -1.88 16.78
N PRO A 159 -1.07 -1.66 18.05
CA PRO A 159 -0.12 -2.53 18.73
C PRO A 159 -0.52 -4.01 18.67
N GLY A 160 0.38 -4.86 18.19
CA GLY A 160 0.15 -6.30 18.03
C GLY A 160 -0.83 -6.68 16.92
N LYS A 161 -1.21 -5.76 16.05
CA LYS A 161 -2.08 -6.00 14.89
C LYS A 161 -1.31 -5.90 13.58
N SER A 162 -1.85 -6.53 12.55
CA SER A 162 -1.49 -6.35 11.14
C SER A 162 -2.73 -5.99 10.35
N THR A 163 -2.58 -5.28 9.21
CA THR A 163 -3.71 -5.03 8.28
C THR A 163 -4.49 -6.31 7.95
N GLN A 164 -3.80 -7.45 7.90
CA GLN A 164 -4.39 -8.77 7.64
C GLN A 164 -5.37 -9.26 8.71
N ASP A 165 -5.37 -8.68 9.92
CA ASP A 165 -6.32 -9.04 10.98
C ASP A 165 -7.74 -8.51 10.72
N PHE A 166 -7.89 -7.58 9.78
CA PHE A 166 -9.21 -7.07 9.41
C PHE A 166 -10.06 -8.17 8.77
N LYS A 167 -11.29 -8.29 9.27
CA LYS A 167 -12.32 -9.17 8.71
C LYS A 167 -13.56 -8.34 8.36
N PRO A 168 -14.21 -8.58 7.22
CA PRO A 168 -15.47 -7.91 6.89
C PRO A 168 -16.48 -8.01 8.02
N GLY A 169 -17.07 -6.87 8.40
CA GLY A 169 -17.93 -6.75 9.59
C GLY A 169 -17.28 -6.02 10.77
N MET A 170 -15.95 -5.96 10.83
CA MET A 170 -15.22 -5.14 11.81
C MET A 170 -15.17 -3.68 11.38
N LEU A 171 -14.83 -2.78 12.31
CA LEU A 171 -14.36 -1.45 11.98
C LEU A 171 -12.88 -1.53 11.59
N LEU A 172 -12.49 -0.83 10.52
CA LEU A 172 -11.09 -0.83 10.07
C LEU A 172 -10.14 -0.27 11.15
N GLU A 173 -10.65 0.67 11.95
CA GLU A 173 -9.99 1.36 13.05
C GLU A 173 -9.68 0.45 14.25
N GLU A 174 -10.27 -0.76 14.30
CA GLU A 174 -9.90 -1.78 15.29
C GLU A 174 -8.59 -2.49 14.95
N VAL A 175 -8.05 -2.27 13.75
CA VAL A 175 -6.86 -2.94 13.24
C VAL A 175 -5.79 -1.92 12.81
N VAL A 176 -6.20 -0.84 12.14
CA VAL A 176 -5.29 0.20 11.67
C VAL A 176 -5.84 1.61 11.90
N ALA A 177 -4.98 2.51 12.35
CA ALA A 177 -5.24 3.94 12.33
C ALA A 177 -4.84 4.50 10.95
N THR A 178 -5.79 5.07 10.23
CA THR A 178 -5.53 5.70 8.92
C THR A 178 -5.43 7.21 9.10
N PHE A 179 -4.40 7.82 8.51
CA PHE A 179 -4.21 9.27 8.53
C PHE A 179 -4.32 9.84 7.12
N VAL A 180 -5.07 10.92 6.98
CA VAL A 180 -5.33 11.63 5.73
C VAL A 180 -4.75 13.05 5.80
N ASN A 181 -4.48 13.66 4.64
CA ASN A 181 -4.10 15.07 4.54
C ASN A 181 -5.25 15.88 3.95
N GLU A 182 -5.53 17.05 4.51
CA GLU A 182 -6.46 18.00 3.91
C GLU A 182 -5.93 18.44 2.53
N GLY A 183 -6.76 18.27 1.49
CA GLY A 183 -6.40 18.66 0.13
C GLY A 183 -5.79 17.56 -0.74
N ARG A 184 -5.53 16.36 -0.22
CA ARG A 184 -5.24 15.22 -1.10
C ARG A 184 -6.54 14.65 -1.66
N THR A 185 -6.95 15.20 -2.79
CA THR A 185 -8.05 14.68 -3.61
C THR A 185 -7.54 14.19 -4.97
N GLY A 186 -6.31 13.67 -4.99
CA GLY A 186 -5.70 13.15 -6.22
C GLY A 186 -6.46 11.94 -6.77
N GLY A 187 -6.41 11.77 -8.09
CA GLY A 187 -7.13 10.74 -8.86
C GLY A 187 -6.64 9.30 -8.67
N SER A 188 -6.37 8.85 -7.44
CA SER A 188 -6.12 7.44 -7.16
C SER A 188 -7.43 6.71 -6.89
N ILE A 189 -7.50 5.43 -7.27
CA ILE A 189 -8.57 4.51 -6.87
C ILE A 189 -8.64 4.30 -5.35
N THR A 190 -7.50 4.48 -4.68
CA THR A 190 -7.40 4.45 -3.22
C THR A 190 -7.75 5.79 -2.58
N GLY A 191 -8.20 6.79 -3.34
CA GLY A 191 -8.61 8.10 -2.81
C GLY A 191 -10.13 8.32 -2.83
N HIS A 192 -10.91 7.33 -3.25
CA HIS A 192 -12.35 7.48 -3.50
C HIS A 192 -13.13 7.73 -2.22
N VAL A 193 -12.72 7.12 -1.12
CA VAL A 193 -13.38 7.30 0.17
C VAL A 193 -13.21 8.74 0.66
N GLU A 194 -11.99 9.26 0.60
CA GLU A 194 -11.68 10.63 1.00
C GLU A 194 -12.40 11.65 0.12
N GLN A 195 -12.40 11.42 -1.20
CA GLN A 195 -13.09 12.29 -2.15
C GLN A 195 -14.61 12.30 -1.94
N LEU A 196 -15.23 11.11 -1.79
CA LEU A 196 -16.66 11.03 -1.52
C LEU A 196 -17.00 11.71 -0.20
N ALA A 197 -16.18 11.54 0.83
CA ALA A 197 -16.41 12.19 2.12
C ALA A 197 -16.21 13.70 2.11
N ALA A 198 -15.43 14.23 1.17
CA ALA A 198 -15.30 15.67 0.93
C ALA A 198 -16.39 16.23 -0.01
N SER A 199 -17.25 15.38 -0.57
CA SER A 199 -18.32 15.81 -1.46
C SER A 199 -19.50 16.41 -0.69
N ARG A 200 -20.12 17.45 -1.25
CA ARG A 200 -21.38 18.01 -0.71
C ARG A 200 -22.49 16.97 -0.64
N CYS A 201 -22.48 15.98 -1.54
CA CYS A 201 -23.44 14.89 -1.53
C CYS A 201 -23.34 14.09 -0.22
N ARG A 202 -22.12 13.81 0.27
CA ARG A 202 -21.94 13.12 1.56
C ARG A 202 -22.31 14.03 2.73
N ASP A 203 -22.04 15.33 2.67
CA ASP A 203 -22.46 16.28 3.70
C ASP A 203 -23.98 16.28 3.89
N GLU A 204 -24.75 16.25 2.79
CA GLU A 204 -26.22 16.29 2.82
C GLU A 204 -26.86 14.92 3.13
N ALA A 205 -26.39 13.85 2.51
CA ALA A 205 -26.99 12.51 2.63
C ALA A 205 -26.43 11.69 3.81
N GLY A 206 -25.31 12.13 4.39
CA GLY A 206 -24.60 11.44 5.46
C GLY A 206 -24.26 10.00 5.09
N ALA A 207 -24.36 9.11 6.08
CA ALA A 207 -24.00 7.71 5.97
C ALA A 207 -24.82 6.90 4.94
N ARG A 208 -25.97 7.42 4.49
CA ARG A 208 -26.80 6.78 3.45
C ARG A 208 -26.11 6.77 2.10
N LEU A 209 -25.23 7.75 1.83
CA LEU A 209 -24.45 7.81 0.60
C LEU A 209 -23.21 6.92 0.69
N SER A 210 -23.42 5.61 0.74
CA SER A 210 -22.36 4.60 0.70
C SER A 210 -21.91 4.30 -0.74
N CYS A 211 -20.80 3.59 -0.89
CA CYS A 211 -20.34 3.12 -2.20
C CYS A 211 -21.43 2.29 -2.92
N GLY A 212 -22.13 1.44 -2.16
CA GLY A 212 -23.21 0.58 -2.65
C GLY A 212 -24.48 1.33 -3.11
N ALA A 213 -24.66 2.58 -2.65
CA ALA A 213 -25.74 3.43 -3.12
C ALA A 213 -25.57 3.78 -4.62
N CYS A 214 -24.32 3.80 -5.11
CA CYS A 214 -23.97 4.14 -6.49
C CYS A 214 -23.44 2.96 -7.31
N HIS A 215 -22.70 2.05 -6.70
CA HIS A 215 -22.04 0.94 -7.37
C HIS A 215 -22.61 -0.40 -6.92
N ASN A 216 -22.80 -1.31 -7.86
CA ASN A 216 -23.01 -2.71 -7.53
C ASN A 216 -21.65 -3.43 -7.54
N PRO A 217 -21.24 -4.06 -6.42
CA PRO A 217 -20.00 -4.82 -6.38
C PRO A 217 -20.08 -6.15 -7.15
N HIS A 218 -21.28 -6.59 -7.56
CA HIS A 218 -21.50 -7.87 -8.25
C HIS A 218 -21.88 -7.66 -9.72
N PRO A 219 -21.17 -8.26 -10.69
CA PRO A 219 -21.37 -8.00 -12.12
C PRO A 219 -22.63 -8.69 -12.69
N THR A 220 -23.81 -8.22 -12.32
CA THR A 220 -25.08 -8.77 -12.83
C THR A 220 -25.69 -7.90 -13.93
N HIS A 221 -26.31 -8.56 -14.92
CA HIS A 221 -26.85 -7.92 -16.12
C HIS A 221 -28.18 -7.19 -15.84
N SER A 222 -28.13 -5.98 -15.27
CA SER A 222 -29.15 -4.89 -15.39
C SER A 222 -28.88 -3.78 -14.37
N GLU A 223 -27.64 -3.34 -14.24
CA GLU A 223 -27.31 -2.29 -13.29
C GLU A 223 -27.77 -0.93 -13.78
N LYS A 224 -28.51 -0.22 -12.91
CA LYS A 224 -28.73 1.22 -13.11
C LYS A 224 -27.38 1.91 -13.23
N SER A 225 -27.17 2.67 -14.30
CA SER A 225 -25.96 3.44 -14.50
C SER A 225 -25.80 4.46 -13.36
N VAL A 226 -24.58 4.90 -13.08
CA VAL A 226 -24.33 5.94 -12.07
C VAL A 226 -25.16 7.20 -12.37
N ASN A 227 -25.29 7.58 -13.65
CA ASN A 227 -26.17 8.67 -14.09
C ASN A 227 -27.65 8.46 -13.66
N GLN A 228 -28.20 7.26 -13.81
CA GLN A 228 -29.56 6.95 -13.35
C GLN A 228 -29.72 6.99 -11.83
N ARG A 229 -28.62 6.90 -11.07
CA ARG A 229 -28.64 7.06 -9.61
C ARG A 229 -28.60 8.52 -9.20
N CYS A 230 -27.82 9.35 -9.92
CA CYS A 230 -27.87 10.81 -9.76
C CYS A 230 -29.30 11.33 -9.92
N GLN A 231 -30.02 10.84 -10.94
CA GLN A 231 -31.40 11.27 -11.25
C GLN A 231 -32.44 10.90 -10.18
N GLN A 232 -32.15 9.97 -9.27
CA GLN A 232 -33.07 9.62 -8.18
C GLN A 232 -33.19 10.73 -7.14
N CYS A 233 -32.12 11.50 -6.93
CA CYS A 233 -32.13 12.69 -6.07
C CYS A 233 -32.27 13.98 -6.90
N HIS A 234 -31.71 14.01 -8.11
CA HIS A 234 -31.70 15.16 -9.01
C HIS A 234 -32.68 15.00 -10.18
N ALA A 235 -33.98 14.80 -9.87
CA ALA A 235 -35.01 14.57 -10.87
C ALA A 235 -35.21 15.74 -11.85
N ARG A 236 -34.84 16.97 -11.45
CA ARG A 236 -34.94 18.20 -12.27
C ARG A 236 -33.69 19.07 -12.08
N PRO A 237 -32.62 18.85 -12.86
CA PRO A 237 -31.44 19.70 -12.80
C PRO A 237 -31.76 21.13 -13.27
N SER A 238 -30.97 22.11 -12.80
CA SER A 238 -31.15 23.51 -13.18
C SER A 238 -31.01 23.71 -14.69
N LYS A 239 -32.04 24.29 -15.33
CA LYS A 239 -32.05 24.61 -16.76
C LYS A 239 -30.95 25.61 -17.14
N ALA A 240 -30.61 26.54 -16.25
CA ALA A 240 -29.59 27.57 -16.49
C ALA A 240 -28.17 26.99 -16.69
N SER A 241 -27.94 25.73 -16.31
CA SER A 241 -26.65 25.05 -16.48
C SER A 241 -26.78 23.75 -17.28
N HIS A 242 -27.99 23.39 -17.70
CA HIS A 242 -28.29 22.14 -18.41
C HIS A 242 -29.36 22.40 -19.46
N ASP A 243 -28.94 22.87 -20.63
CA ASP A 243 -29.86 23.34 -21.68
C ASP A 243 -30.82 22.25 -22.21
N ASN A 244 -30.47 20.95 -22.08
CA ASN A 244 -31.25 19.83 -22.63
C ASN A 244 -31.38 18.60 -21.71
N PHE A 245 -31.58 18.77 -20.38
CA PHE A 245 -31.65 17.66 -19.42
C PHE A 245 -30.53 16.62 -19.63
N ALA A 246 -29.28 17.04 -19.35
CA ALA A 246 -28.12 16.18 -19.52
C ALA A 246 -28.36 14.82 -18.84
N THR A 247 -28.42 13.76 -19.63
CA THR A 247 -28.51 12.38 -19.13
C THR A 247 -27.13 11.84 -18.72
N ASP A 248 -26.07 12.56 -19.09
CA ASP A 248 -24.71 12.27 -18.69
C ASP A 248 -24.22 13.29 -17.65
N CYS A 249 -24.31 12.91 -16.38
CA CYS A 249 -23.88 13.70 -15.24
C CYS A 249 -22.39 13.45 -14.94
N VAL A 250 -21.94 12.21 -15.08
CA VAL A 250 -20.60 11.74 -14.67
C VAL A 250 -19.49 12.42 -15.46
N SER A 251 -19.64 12.65 -16.77
CA SER A 251 -18.56 13.24 -17.58
C SER A 251 -18.14 14.64 -17.13
N CYS A 252 -19.09 15.46 -16.66
CA CYS A 252 -18.82 16.81 -16.16
C CYS A 252 -18.62 16.85 -14.63
N HIS A 253 -19.42 16.12 -13.85
CA HIS A 253 -19.40 16.23 -12.39
C HIS A 253 -18.39 15.29 -11.71
N MET A 254 -17.93 14.25 -12.42
CA MET A 254 -16.98 13.25 -11.95
C MET A 254 -15.90 13.02 -13.02
N PRO A 255 -15.15 14.06 -13.42
CA PRO A 255 -14.23 13.97 -14.54
C PRO A 255 -13.19 12.86 -14.35
N ARG A 256 -12.71 12.33 -15.47
CA ARG A 256 -11.62 11.36 -15.47
C ARG A 256 -10.31 12.06 -15.11
N LEU A 257 -9.73 11.63 -14.01
CA LEU A 257 -8.40 12.01 -13.56
C LEU A 257 -7.41 10.92 -14.00
N PRO A 258 -6.19 11.29 -14.43
CA PRO A 258 -5.11 10.33 -14.61
C PRO A 258 -4.93 9.50 -13.33
N ALA A 259 -4.90 8.16 -13.44
CA ALA A 259 -4.67 7.32 -12.28
C ALA A 259 -3.20 7.47 -11.83
N ILE A 260 -2.99 8.17 -10.72
CA ILE A 260 -1.63 8.36 -10.17
C ILE A 260 -1.03 6.99 -9.87
N GLY A 261 0.12 6.70 -10.50
CA GLY A 261 0.87 5.46 -10.29
C GLY A 261 0.27 4.21 -10.92
N VAL A 262 -0.71 4.34 -11.85
CA VAL A 262 -1.19 3.21 -12.67
C VAL A 262 -1.22 3.64 -14.13
N PRO A 263 -0.22 3.24 -14.95
CA PRO A 263 -0.20 3.52 -16.38
C PRO A 263 -1.47 3.01 -17.06
N HIS A 264 -1.89 3.71 -18.12
CA HIS A 264 -3.03 3.32 -18.95
C HIS A 264 -4.36 3.13 -18.17
N SER A 265 -4.48 3.77 -17.01
CA SER A 265 -5.70 3.80 -16.21
C SER A 265 -6.10 5.24 -15.92
N ALA A 266 -7.41 5.46 -15.82
CA ALA A 266 -8.00 6.70 -15.36
C ALA A 266 -9.12 6.35 -14.38
N THR A 267 -9.31 7.20 -13.38
CA THR A 267 -10.43 7.08 -12.46
C THR A 267 -11.29 8.32 -12.53
N THR A 268 -12.58 8.18 -12.28
CA THR A 268 -13.46 9.33 -12.07
C THR A 268 -13.20 9.96 -10.70
N SER A 269 -13.28 11.28 -10.62
CA SER A 269 -13.32 12.01 -9.35
C SER A 269 -14.60 11.68 -8.59
N HIS A 270 -14.49 11.41 -7.29
CA HIS A 270 -15.61 11.18 -6.39
C HIS A 270 -15.94 12.41 -5.52
N LEU A 271 -15.36 13.57 -5.82
CA LEU A 271 -15.74 14.86 -5.19
C LEU A 271 -17.12 15.34 -5.63
N ILE A 272 -17.56 14.92 -6.83
CA ILE A 272 -18.90 15.22 -7.40
C ILE A 272 -19.16 16.73 -7.40
N GLU A 273 -18.37 17.48 -8.17
CA GLU A 273 -18.36 18.94 -8.12
C GLU A 273 -19.23 19.56 -9.24
N ARG A 274 -19.83 20.72 -8.98
CA ARG A 274 -20.55 21.49 -10.01
C ARG A 274 -19.61 22.08 -11.07
N ALA A 275 -18.43 22.51 -10.63
CA ALA A 275 -17.35 22.99 -11.47
C ALA A 275 -16.09 22.22 -11.04
N PRO A 276 -15.73 21.15 -11.74
CA PRO A 276 -14.66 20.27 -11.31
C PRO A 276 -13.31 20.98 -11.34
N ARG A 277 -12.49 20.72 -10.33
CA ARG A 277 -11.05 21.01 -10.41
C ARG A 277 -10.38 19.90 -11.21
N LEU A 278 -9.73 20.28 -12.31
CA LEU A 278 -9.00 19.35 -13.17
C LEU A 278 -7.55 19.13 -12.70
N ASP A 279 -7.08 20.01 -11.80
CA ASP A 279 -5.71 20.03 -11.32
C ASP A 279 -5.57 18.99 -10.21
N GLY A 280 -4.86 17.91 -10.50
CA GLY A 280 -4.61 16.80 -9.57
C GLY A 280 -3.49 17.08 -8.56
N ASP A 281 -3.21 18.35 -8.26
CA ASP A 281 -2.07 18.74 -7.45
C ASP A 281 -2.19 18.18 -6.03
N VAL A 282 -1.23 17.31 -5.69
CA VAL A 282 -1.11 16.77 -4.35
C VAL A 282 -0.40 17.81 -3.50
N ALA A 283 -1.17 18.56 -2.70
CA ALA A 283 -0.62 19.51 -1.76
C ALA A 283 0.35 18.82 -0.79
N ALA A 284 1.46 19.48 -0.47
CA ALA A 284 2.41 19.01 0.53
C ALA A 284 1.71 18.76 1.88
N VAL A 285 2.09 17.66 2.56
CA VAL A 285 1.50 17.31 3.86
C VAL A 285 1.95 18.29 4.93
N LYS A 286 1.01 19.10 5.42
CA LYS A 286 1.23 20.04 6.54
C LYS A 286 0.74 19.46 7.87
N GLN A 287 -0.32 18.67 7.81
CA GLN A 287 -0.94 18.03 8.96
C GLN A 287 -1.56 16.68 8.57
N LEU A 288 -1.68 15.81 9.56
CA LEU A 288 -2.25 14.48 9.41
C LEU A 288 -3.47 14.38 10.32
N ASP A 289 -4.62 14.10 9.73
CA ASP A 289 -5.88 13.92 10.42
C ASP A 289 -6.24 12.44 10.49
N ALA A 290 -6.65 11.99 11.68
CA ALA A 290 -7.14 10.63 11.83
C ALA A 290 -8.46 10.44 11.07
N TRP A 291 -8.57 9.30 10.41
CA TRP A 291 -9.80 8.81 9.79
C TRP A 291 -10.47 7.74 10.68
N PRO A 292 -11.80 7.75 10.81
CA PRO A 292 -12.76 8.73 10.29
C PRO A 292 -12.69 10.05 11.05
N ARG A 293 -13.21 11.12 10.43
CA ARG A 293 -13.14 12.48 10.98
C ARG A 293 -14.18 12.77 12.08
N ASP A 294 -14.61 11.75 12.82
CA ASP A 294 -15.68 11.90 13.84
C ASP A 294 -15.20 12.52 15.17
N GLY A 295 -13.90 12.79 15.30
CA GLY A 295 -13.30 13.48 16.44
C GLY A 295 -13.23 12.65 17.72
N SER A 296 -13.87 11.47 17.76
CA SER A 296 -13.88 10.62 18.94
C SER A 296 -12.49 9.97 19.10
N LYS A 297 -11.88 10.10 20.29
CA LYS A 297 -10.62 9.43 20.70
C LYS A 297 -9.27 10.04 20.29
N ARG A 298 -9.21 11.28 19.76
CA ARG A 298 -7.94 11.95 19.37
C ARG A 298 -6.95 12.19 20.53
N SER A 299 -7.39 12.23 21.78
CA SER A 299 -6.55 12.57 22.94
C SER A 299 -5.94 11.37 23.68
N SER A 300 -6.29 10.13 23.31
CA SER A 300 -5.77 8.94 23.99
C SER A 300 -4.26 8.74 23.73
N ALA A 301 -3.56 8.06 24.66
CA ALA A 301 -2.16 7.67 24.47
C ALA A 301 -1.96 6.88 23.17
N LEU A 302 -2.89 5.97 22.83
CA LEU A 302 -2.87 5.21 21.59
C LEU A 302 -3.01 6.12 20.35
N ALA A 303 -3.90 7.11 20.38
CA ALA A 303 -4.05 8.06 19.28
C ALA A 303 -2.78 8.89 19.09
N LYS A 304 -2.16 9.34 20.19
CA LYS A 304 -0.87 10.07 20.16
C LYS A 304 0.26 9.19 19.61
N ARG A 305 0.36 7.92 20.03
CA ARG A 305 1.31 6.93 19.48
C ARG A 305 1.16 6.80 17.98
N ASN A 306 -0.07 6.55 17.52
CA ASN A 306 -0.35 6.34 16.11
C ASN A 306 -0.06 7.60 15.28
N LEU A 307 -0.47 8.77 15.76
CA LEU A 307 -0.18 10.04 15.10
C LEU A 307 1.32 10.33 15.09
N GLY A 308 2.04 10.02 16.17
CA GLY A 308 3.48 10.17 16.27
C GLY A 308 4.22 9.32 15.23
N LEU A 309 3.84 8.05 15.07
CA LEU A 309 4.41 7.17 14.05
C LEU A 309 4.07 7.60 12.63
N ALA A 310 2.84 8.07 12.41
CA ALA A 310 2.43 8.63 11.12
C ALA A 310 3.26 9.87 10.76
N ASN A 311 3.43 10.80 11.70
CA ASN A 311 4.27 11.98 11.52
C ASN A 311 5.74 11.59 11.28
N HIS A 312 6.26 10.57 11.97
CA HIS A 312 7.62 10.07 11.76
C HIS A 312 7.79 9.56 10.33
N ALA A 313 6.93 8.62 9.91
CA ALA A 313 7.04 7.98 8.61
C ALA A 313 6.88 8.97 7.44
N ILE A 314 5.89 9.85 7.50
CA ILE A 314 5.69 10.90 6.48
C ILE A 314 6.80 11.95 6.55
N GLY A 315 7.23 12.32 7.76
CA GLY A 315 8.35 13.23 7.98
C GLY A 315 9.65 12.74 7.37
N GLN A 316 9.96 11.45 7.50
CA GLN A 316 11.14 10.84 6.85
C GLN A 316 10.97 10.78 5.33
N ARG A 317 9.80 10.32 4.84
CA ARG A 317 9.50 10.20 3.40
C ARG A 317 9.66 11.54 2.67
N ASP A 318 9.13 12.60 3.25
CA ASP A 318 9.02 13.91 2.61
C ASP A 318 10.10 14.90 3.11
N ALA A 319 11.07 14.42 3.90
CA ALA A 319 12.08 15.25 4.56
C ALA A 319 11.49 16.45 5.33
N ASN A 320 10.32 16.26 5.97
CA ASN A 320 9.57 17.31 6.63
C ASN A 320 9.93 17.41 8.12
N VAL A 321 10.78 18.39 8.44
CA VAL A 321 11.29 18.65 9.79
C VAL A 321 10.17 18.97 10.80
N GLN A 322 9.09 19.63 10.38
CA GLN A 322 7.99 19.95 11.28
C GLN A 322 7.24 18.70 11.73
N LEU A 323 6.97 17.77 10.81
CA LEU A 323 6.36 16.48 11.14
C LEU A 323 7.30 15.65 12.01
N LEU A 324 8.60 15.62 11.72
CA LEU A 324 9.59 14.94 12.57
C LEU A 324 9.63 15.51 14.00
N GLY A 325 9.53 16.84 14.15
CA GLY A 325 9.42 17.48 15.46
C GLY A 325 8.17 17.07 16.23
N ARG A 326 7.00 17.05 15.57
CA ARG A 326 5.74 16.56 16.17
C ARG A 326 5.82 15.08 16.54
N ALA A 327 6.41 14.26 15.67
CA ALA A 327 6.62 12.85 15.92
C ALA A 327 7.44 12.62 17.19
N PHE A 328 8.57 13.31 17.31
CA PHE A 328 9.42 13.21 18.49
C PHE A 328 8.69 13.60 19.78
N ALA A 329 7.91 14.69 19.76
CA ALA A 329 7.12 15.12 20.91
C ALA A 329 6.07 14.06 21.33
N LEU A 330 5.26 13.60 20.38
CA LEU A 330 4.18 12.64 20.64
C LEU A 330 4.71 11.26 21.09
N LEU A 331 5.77 10.77 20.46
CA LEU A 331 6.35 9.47 20.79
C LEU A 331 7.15 9.50 22.09
N SER A 332 7.80 10.62 22.42
CA SER A 332 8.47 10.77 23.72
C SER A 332 7.47 10.84 24.87
N GLU A 333 6.35 11.54 24.68
CA GLU A 333 5.27 11.62 25.68
C GLU A 333 4.70 10.23 25.99
N THR A 334 4.51 9.41 24.96
CA THR A 334 3.85 8.10 25.07
C THR A 334 4.82 6.93 25.26
N GLN A 335 6.13 7.18 25.27
CA GLN A 335 7.17 6.13 25.33
C GLN A 335 7.02 5.21 26.55
N LYS A 336 6.60 5.73 27.70
CA LYS A 336 6.45 4.92 28.92
C LYS A 336 5.33 3.90 28.78
N GLU A 337 4.19 4.32 28.23
CA GLU A 337 3.02 3.46 27.99
C GLU A 337 3.30 2.41 26.91
N PHE A 338 4.07 2.78 25.89
CA PHE A 338 4.46 1.92 24.77
C PHE A 338 5.93 1.51 24.83
N SER A 339 6.42 1.19 26.04
CA SER A 339 7.83 0.86 26.27
C SER A 339 8.29 -0.45 25.62
N ALA A 340 7.34 -1.34 25.29
CA ALA A 340 7.56 -2.59 24.56
C ALA A 340 6.96 -2.57 23.14
N ASP A 341 6.80 -1.39 22.54
CA ASP A 341 6.33 -1.22 21.17
C ASP A 341 7.52 -0.99 20.24
N SER A 342 7.84 -1.98 19.41
CA SER A 342 9.02 -1.98 18.54
C SER A 342 8.99 -0.88 17.48
N ASP A 343 7.81 -0.45 17.00
CA ASP A 343 7.67 0.66 16.07
C ASP A 343 8.04 1.98 16.75
N VAL A 344 7.56 2.19 17.98
CA VAL A 344 7.85 3.40 18.77
C VAL A 344 9.34 3.46 19.10
N LEU A 345 9.90 2.34 19.57
CA LEU A 345 11.34 2.22 19.86
C LEU A 345 12.20 2.51 18.62
N SER A 346 11.79 1.97 17.46
CA SER A 346 12.52 2.18 16.20
C SER A 346 12.43 3.63 15.71
N ALA A 347 11.24 4.22 15.73
CA ALA A 347 11.06 5.62 15.33
C ALA A 347 11.86 6.57 16.23
N LEU A 348 11.78 6.40 17.56
CA LEU A 348 12.58 7.17 18.51
C LEU A 348 14.08 6.94 18.32
N GLY A 349 14.51 5.70 18.09
CA GLY A 349 15.90 5.36 17.81
C GLY A 349 16.45 6.08 16.57
N LEU A 350 15.69 6.10 15.48
CA LEU A 350 16.07 6.79 14.23
C LEU A 350 16.19 8.30 14.46
N MET A 351 15.24 8.90 15.16
CA MET A 351 15.29 10.33 15.49
C MET A 351 16.47 10.69 16.42
N LEU A 352 16.85 9.80 17.34
CA LEU A 352 18.01 9.98 18.21
C LEU A 352 19.34 9.83 17.46
N LEU A 353 19.41 8.93 16.47
CA LEU A 353 20.56 8.88 15.56
C LEU A 353 20.71 10.17 14.77
N GLN A 354 19.62 10.71 14.23
CA GLN A 354 19.62 11.98 13.51
C GLN A 354 20.06 13.16 14.39
N LYS A 355 19.80 13.09 15.69
CA LYS A 355 20.26 14.07 16.71
C LYS A 355 21.67 13.79 17.23
N SER A 356 22.41 12.85 16.64
CA SER A 356 23.76 12.47 17.08
C SER A 356 23.83 11.99 18.53
N VAL A 357 22.80 11.27 18.99
CA VAL A 357 22.76 10.61 20.31
C VAL A 357 22.77 9.07 20.14
N PRO A 358 23.84 8.49 19.56
CA PRO A 358 23.82 7.10 19.11
C PRO A 358 23.78 6.08 20.26
N GLY A 359 24.30 6.41 21.45
CA GLY A 359 24.22 5.53 22.60
C GLY A 359 22.79 5.32 23.12
N ALA A 360 21.94 6.35 23.04
CA ALA A 360 20.53 6.22 23.38
C ALA A 360 19.76 5.46 22.30
N ALA A 361 20.04 5.75 21.02
CA ALA A 361 19.47 5.01 19.90
C ALA A 361 19.80 3.52 19.95
N LEU A 362 21.05 3.17 20.26
CA LEU A 362 21.50 1.78 20.39
C LEU A 362 20.68 1.02 21.44
N ARG A 363 20.35 1.63 22.58
CA ARG A 363 19.49 1.00 23.59
C ARG A 363 18.09 0.71 23.06
N LEU A 364 17.47 1.68 22.37
CA LEU A 364 16.12 1.51 21.82
C LEU A 364 16.08 0.44 20.72
N PHE A 365 17.04 0.45 19.78
CA PHE A 365 17.11 -0.56 18.73
C PHE A 365 17.46 -1.95 19.26
N SER A 366 18.29 -2.03 20.30
CA SER A 366 18.57 -3.32 20.93
C SER A 366 17.32 -3.92 21.55
N GLU A 367 16.45 -3.09 22.15
CA GLU A 367 15.16 -3.54 22.68
C GLU A 367 14.18 -3.91 21.56
N ALA A 368 14.08 -3.12 20.48
CA ALA A 368 13.25 -3.47 19.33
C ALA A 368 13.66 -4.82 18.70
N ALA A 369 14.97 -5.04 18.51
CA ALA A 369 15.51 -6.31 18.03
C ALA A 369 15.30 -7.48 19.01
N ARG A 370 15.18 -7.21 20.32
CA ARG A 370 14.85 -8.22 21.33
C ARG A 370 13.37 -8.62 21.28
N LEU A 371 12.48 -7.65 21.08
CA LEU A 371 11.03 -7.87 20.99
C LEU A 371 10.66 -8.63 19.70
N GLU A 372 11.30 -8.28 18.59
CA GLU A 372 11.03 -8.89 17.28
C GLU A 372 12.33 -9.40 16.62
N PRO A 373 12.91 -10.52 17.13
CA PRO A 373 14.22 -11.02 16.71
C PRO A 373 14.26 -11.62 15.30
N LYS A 374 13.12 -11.65 14.60
CA LYS A 374 13.01 -12.14 13.22
C LYS A 374 12.77 -11.01 12.22
N PHE A 375 12.73 -9.76 12.68
CA PHE A 375 12.49 -8.61 11.82
C PHE A 375 13.83 -7.99 11.38
N GLY A 376 14.23 -8.24 10.13
CA GLY A 376 15.56 -7.88 9.62
C GLY A 376 15.88 -6.39 9.75
N ARG A 377 14.89 -5.51 9.57
CA ARG A 377 15.08 -4.05 9.70
C ARG A 377 15.46 -3.60 11.11
N HIS A 378 15.06 -4.31 12.18
CA HIS A 378 15.53 -3.98 13.54
C HIS A 378 17.02 -4.26 13.72
N HIS A 379 17.50 -5.37 13.15
CA HIS A 379 18.93 -5.71 13.16
C HIS A 379 19.75 -4.70 12.36
N LEU A 380 19.25 -4.25 11.21
CA LEU A 380 19.86 -3.16 10.44
C LEU A 380 19.95 -1.86 11.26
N ASN A 381 18.84 -1.41 11.86
CA ASN A 381 18.81 -0.20 12.67
C ASN A 381 19.79 -0.27 13.86
N ARG A 382 19.85 -1.42 14.53
CA ARG A 382 20.82 -1.67 15.61
C ARG A 382 22.25 -1.62 15.09
N ALA A 383 22.55 -2.22 13.95
CA ALA A 383 23.88 -2.19 13.34
C ALA A 383 24.33 -0.75 13.03
N ILE A 384 23.44 0.09 12.50
CA ILE A 384 23.74 1.50 12.23
C ILE A 384 24.11 2.23 13.53
N ALA A 385 23.38 1.99 14.63
CA ALA A 385 23.73 2.58 15.93
C ALA A 385 25.02 2.01 16.53
N LEU A 386 25.33 0.73 16.30
CA LEU A 386 26.61 0.12 16.68
C LEU A 386 27.78 0.78 15.95
N LEU A 387 27.65 1.05 14.64
CA LEU A 387 28.65 1.80 13.87
C LEU A 387 28.86 3.21 14.44
N ALA A 388 27.77 3.92 14.72
CA ALA A 388 27.83 5.27 15.28
C ALA A 388 28.42 5.33 16.71
N THR A 389 28.49 4.20 17.41
CA THR A 389 29.13 4.05 18.73
C THR A 389 30.52 3.40 18.66
N GLY A 390 31.04 3.12 17.47
CA GLY A 390 32.36 2.51 17.24
C GLY A 390 32.41 0.98 17.33
N ASN A 391 31.29 0.32 17.62
CA ASN A 391 31.17 -1.13 17.81
C ASN A 391 31.06 -1.88 16.47
N THR A 392 32.05 -1.68 15.59
CA THR A 392 31.98 -2.10 14.18
C THR A 392 31.90 -3.62 14.00
N ARG A 393 32.54 -4.42 14.87
CA ARG A 393 32.48 -5.89 14.78
C ARG A 393 31.08 -6.43 15.06
N GLU A 394 30.40 -5.88 16.06
CA GLU A 394 29.02 -6.25 16.37
C GLU A 394 28.06 -5.79 15.26
N ALA A 395 28.32 -4.62 14.67
CA ALA A 395 27.54 -4.13 13.54
C ALA A 395 27.58 -5.10 12.34
N GLU A 396 28.75 -5.66 12.01
CA GLU A 396 28.88 -6.67 10.95
C GLU A 396 27.97 -7.88 11.21
N ALA A 397 28.02 -8.43 12.43
CA ALA A 397 27.20 -9.59 12.79
C ALA A 397 25.69 -9.29 12.74
N GLU A 398 25.27 -8.08 13.13
CA GLU A 398 23.86 -7.68 13.03
C GLU A 398 23.42 -7.45 11.57
N LEU A 399 24.30 -6.95 10.69
CA LEU A 399 24.00 -6.82 9.26
C LEU A 399 23.89 -8.18 8.57
N GLU A 400 24.77 -9.13 8.92
CA GLU A 400 24.68 -10.51 8.42
C GLU A 400 23.35 -11.16 8.84
N LYS A 401 22.89 -10.94 10.08
CA LYS A 401 21.55 -11.37 10.52
C LYS A 401 20.43 -10.67 9.75
N ALA A 402 20.53 -9.35 9.55
CA ALA A 402 19.53 -8.59 8.80
C ALA A 402 19.37 -9.14 7.38
N ILE A 403 20.49 -9.43 6.71
CA ILE A 403 20.54 -10.03 5.38
C ILE A 403 19.95 -11.45 5.38
N ALA A 404 20.26 -12.26 6.39
CA ALA A 404 19.74 -13.63 6.48
C ALA A 404 18.21 -13.67 6.73
N LEU A 405 17.69 -12.72 7.51
CA LEU A 405 16.27 -12.62 7.84
C LEU A 405 15.46 -12.00 6.71
N GLU A 406 15.99 -10.99 6.04
CA GLU A 406 15.31 -10.25 4.98
C GLU A 406 16.31 -9.90 3.86
N PRO A 407 16.58 -10.86 2.95
CA PRO A 407 17.55 -10.70 1.84
C PRO A 407 17.24 -9.59 0.85
N SER A 408 16.04 -9.00 0.91
CA SER A 408 15.64 -7.85 0.10
C SER A 408 16.08 -6.50 0.67
N LEU A 409 16.54 -6.44 1.93
CA LEU A 409 17.05 -5.22 2.58
C LEU A 409 18.37 -4.75 1.95
N ARG A 410 18.29 -4.13 0.76
CA ARG A 410 19.44 -3.58 0.03
C ARG A 410 20.35 -2.74 0.90
N GLU A 411 19.76 -1.93 1.79
CA GLU A 411 20.48 -1.07 2.72
C GLU A 411 21.47 -1.85 3.60
N ALA A 412 21.10 -3.05 4.07
CA ALA A 412 22.00 -3.89 4.88
C ALA A 412 23.23 -4.35 4.10
N TYR A 413 23.06 -4.74 2.83
CA TYR A 413 24.17 -5.10 1.95
C TYR A 413 25.11 -3.92 1.70
N VAL A 414 24.55 -2.73 1.45
CA VAL A 414 25.33 -1.51 1.21
C VAL A 414 26.16 -1.13 2.43
N VAL A 415 25.55 -1.15 3.63
CA VAL A 415 26.24 -0.83 4.88
C VAL A 415 27.34 -1.87 5.15
N LEU A 416 27.06 -3.17 5.02
CA LEU A 416 28.05 -4.23 5.25
C LEU A 416 29.23 -4.16 4.26
N ALA A 417 28.94 -3.92 2.98
CA ALA A 417 29.96 -3.73 1.96
C ALA A 417 30.85 -2.51 2.24
N GLY A 418 30.27 -1.43 2.77
CA GLY A 418 31.00 -0.24 3.23
C GLY A 418 31.97 -0.55 4.36
N ILE A 419 31.53 -1.32 5.36
CA ILE A 419 32.41 -1.75 6.46
C ILE A 419 33.58 -2.59 5.94
N TYR A 420 33.31 -3.57 5.08
CA TYR A 420 34.36 -4.40 4.48
C TYR A 420 35.34 -3.58 3.66
N HIS A 421 34.86 -2.60 2.90
CA HIS A 421 35.72 -1.70 2.13
C HIS A 421 36.65 -0.88 3.04
N GLN A 422 36.13 -0.26 4.10
CA GLN A 422 36.92 0.53 5.06
C GLN A 422 38.01 -0.29 5.76
N ARG A 423 37.81 -1.61 5.90
CA ARG A 423 38.78 -2.54 6.47
C ARG A 423 39.72 -3.18 5.45
N GLY A 424 39.72 -2.73 4.20
CA GLY A 424 40.54 -3.30 3.12
C GLY A 424 40.08 -4.68 2.63
N ARG A 425 38.93 -5.19 3.09
CA ARG A 425 38.34 -6.47 2.66
C ARG A 425 37.55 -6.30 1.35
N VAL A 426 38.22 -5.79 0.31
CA VAL A 426 37.59 -5.44 -0.99
C VAL A 426 36.91 -6.64 -1.65
N LYS A 427 37.48 -7.84 -1.52
CA LYS A 427 36.89 -9.08 -2.06
C LYS A 427 35.55 -9.43 -1.39
N ASP A 428 35.47 -9.26 -0.06
CA ASP A 428 34.23 -9.55 0.67
C ASP A 428 33.18 -8.48 0.42
N SER A 429 33.58 -7.20 0.32
CA SER A 429 32.70 -6.09 -0.07
C SER A 429 32.02 -6.37 -1.41
N ARG A 430 32.80 -6.76 -2.43
CA ARG A 430 32.26 -7.15 -3.73
C ARG A 430 31.33 -8.36 -3.63
N ARG A 431 31.74 -9.41 -2.91
CA ARG A 431 30.95 -10.65 -2.75
C ARG A 431 29.58 -10.37 -2.12
N VAL A 432 29.51 -9.52 -1.10
CA VAL A 432 28.24 -9.15 -0.46
C VAL A 432 27.33 -8.42 -1.46
N LEU A 433 27.83 -7.44 -2.19
CA LEU A 433 27.03 -6.74 -3.21
C LEU A 433 26.58 -7.67 -4.34
N GLU A 434 27.44 -8.60 -4.77
CA GLU A 434 27.09 -9.63 -5.75
C GLU A 434 26.02 -10.59 -5.21
N SER A 435 26.07 -10.93 -3.93
CA SER A 435 25.08 -11.82 -3.31
C SER A 435 23.67 -11.22 -3.27
N TRP A 436 23.56 -9.88 -3.15
CA TRP A 436 22.28 -9.19 -3.30
C TRP A 436 21.72 -9.40 -4.71
N ASN A 437 22.53 -9.19 -5.75
CA ASN A 437 22.10 -9.41 -7.13
C ASN A 437 21.71 -10.88 -7.40
N LEU A 438 22.46 -11.84 -6.85
CA LEU A 438 22.18 -13.28 -7.01
C LEU A 438 20.87 -13.70 -6.35
N PHE A 439 20.46 -13.06 -5.26
CA PHE A 439 19.14 -13.34 -4.67
C PHE A 439 17.99 -13.03 -5.65
N PHE A 440 18.19 -12.05 -6.53
CA PHE A 440 17.23 -11.69 -7.56
C PHE A 440 17.49 -12.32 -8.93
N ARG A 441 18.39 -13.29 -9.07
CA ARG A 441 18.59 -14.06 -10.30
C ARG A 441 18.22 -15.51 -10.07
#